data_AF-A0A9E8D6A8-F1
#
_entry.id   AF-A0A9E8D6A8-F1
#
_cell.length_a   1.000
_cell.length_b   1.000
_cell.length_c   1.000
_cell.angle_alpha   90.00
_cell.angle_beta   90.00
_cell.angle_gamma   90.00
#
_symmetry.space_group_name_H-M   'P 1'
#
loop_
_entity.id
_entity.type
_entity.pdbx_description
1 polymer ?
#
loop_
_entity_poly.entity_id
_entity_poly.type
_entity_poly.pdbx_seq_one_letter_code
_entity_poly.pdbx_strand_id
1 'polypeptide(L)'
;MYSLEYSTQFKKDFKKVTKMPIADILEVGNIISQLQRGEPLHPKHVDHALTGNWYGFRDCHIKPDLVLIYRVANKNLQLARIGSHSDLF
;
A
#
# COMPACT_ATOMS: atom_id res chain seq x y z
N MET A 1 5.89 -14.82 6.87
CA MET A 1 4.92 -14.15 6.00
C MET A 1 3.83 -13.56 6.89
N TYR A 2 3.54 -12.27 6.74
CA TYR A 2 2.53 -11.58 7.51
C TYR A 2 1.12 -11.95 7.05
N SER A 3 0.16 -11.94 7.96
CA SER A 3 -1.26 -12.10 7.63
C SER A 3 -1.78 -10.81 7.01
N LEU A 4 -2.50 -10.90 5.88
CA LEU A 4 -3.06 -9.74 5.21
C LEU A 4 -4.36 -9.31 5.88
N GLU A 5 -4.43 -8.02 6.23
CA GLU A 5 -5.65 -7.38 6.69
C GLU A 5 -5.99 -6.21 5.78
N TYR A 6 -7.24 -6.14 5.35
CA TYR A 6 -7.71 -5.11 4.43
C TYR A 6 -8.75 -4.25 5.12
N SER A 7 -8.51 -2.94 5.18
CA SER A 7 -9.53 -2.01 5.65
C SER A 7 -10.74 -2.01 4.70
N THR A 8 -11.91 -1.61 5.21
CA THR A 8 -13.10 -1.42 4.38
C THR A 8 -12.88 -0.38 3.29
N GLN A 9 -12.11 0.66 3.58
CA GLN A 9 -11.79 1.71 2.62
C GLN A 9 -10.80 1.22 1.55
N PHE A 10 -9.76 0.46 1.93
CA PHE A 10 -8.84 -0.17 0.98
C PHE A 10 -9.59 -1.03 -0.03
N LYS A 11 -10.56 -1.84 0.41
CA LYS A 11 -11.38 -2.67 -0.49
C LYS A 11 -12.18 -1.83 -1.49
N LYS A 12 -12.63 -0.64 -1.11
CA LYS A 12 -13.32 0.28 -2.02
C LYS A 12 -12.34 0.92 -3.00
N ASP A 13 -11.23 1.41 -2.49
CA ASP A 13 -10.19 2.07 -3.28
C ASP A 13 -9.59 1.11 -4.32
N PHE A 14 -9.34 -0.15 -3.93
CA PHE A 14 -8.77 -1.18 -4.78
C PHE A 14 -9.64 -1.50 -6.01
N LYS A 15 -10.97 -1.25 -5.96
CA LYS A 15 -11.84 -1.37 -7.14
C LYS A 15 -11.49 -0.38 -8.26
N LYS A 16 -10.89 0.76 -7.93
CA LYS A 16 -10.34 1.69 -8.94
C LYS A 16 -9.06 1.10 -9.53
N VAL A 17 -8.20 0.53 -8.69
CA VAL A 17 -6.94 -0.12 -9.11
C VAL A 17 -7.21 -1.28 -10.07
N THR A 18 -8.24 -2.10 -9.84
CA THR A 18 -8.61 -3.20 -10.75
C THR A 18 -9.04 -2.75 -12.16
N LYS A 19 -9.28 -1.46 -12.36
CA LYS A 19 -9.61 -0.87 -13.67
C LYS A 19 -8.41 -0.21 -14.37
N MET A 20 -7.25 -0.20 -13.73
CA MET A 20 -6.00 0.31 -14.30
C MET A 20 -5.41 -0.69 -15.31
N PRO A 21 -4.39 -0.29 -16.10
CA PRO A 21 -3.67 -1.22 -16.96
C PRO A 21 -3.14 -2.44 -16.19
N ILE A 22 -3.09 -3.61 -16.85
CA ILE A 22 -2.69 -4.88 -16.23
C ILE A 22 -1.30 -4.79 -15.57
N ALA A 23 -0.36 -4.07 -16.18
CA ALA A 23 0.97 -3.86 -15.63
C ALA A 23 0.94 -3.23 -14.23
N ASP A 24 0.00 -2.32 -14.00
CA ASP A 24 -0.13 -1.55 -12.76
C ASP A 24 -0.72 -2.41 -11.66
N ILE A 25 -1.73 -3.23 -12.02
CA ILE A 25 -2.33 -4.21 -11.12
C ILE A 25 -1.27 -5.22 -10.66
N LEU A 26 -0.43 -5.69 -11.58
CA LEU A 26 0.66 -6.60 -11.27
C LEU A 26 1.72 -5.95 -10.37
N GLU A 27 2.08 -4.69 -10.62
CA GLU A 27 3.03 -3.95 -9.78
C GLU A 27 2.50 -3.82 -8.35
N VAL A 28 1.22 -3.47 -8.17
CA VAL A 28 0.57 -3.43 -6.85
C VAL A 28 0.61 -4.79 -6.16
N GLY A 29 0.26 -5.86 -6.87
CA GLY A 29 0.31 -7.22 -6.33
C GLY A 29 1.72 -7.65 -5.90
N ASN A 30 2.73 -7.30 -6.69
CA ASN A 30 4.13 -7.59 -6.38
C ASN A 30 4.60 -6.88 -5.12
N ILE A 31 4.25 -5.59 -4.96
CA ILE A 31 4.60 -4.82 -3.76
C ILE A 31 3.93 -5.40 -2.52
N ILE A 32 2.63 -5.71 -2.60
CA ILE A 32 1.92 -6.35 -1.48
C ILE A 32 2.55 -7.70 -1.13
N SER A 33 2.94 -8.50 -2.12
CA SER A 33 3.60 -9.79 -1.90
C SER A 33 4.98 -9.65 -1.22
N GLN A 34 5.79 -8.68 -1.65
CA GLN A 34 7.09 -8.39 -1.01
C GLN A 34 6.91 -7.93 0.44
N LEU A 35 6.00 -6.97 0.66
CA LEU A 35 5.65 -6.51 2.02
C LEU A 35 5.16 -7.66 2.88
N GLN A 36 4.32 -8.56 2.34
CA GLN A 36 3.80 -9.70 3.07
C GLN A 36 4.92 -10.69 3.45
N ARG A 37 5.97 -10.81 2.64
CA ARG A 37 7.16 -11.61 2.96
C ARG A 37 8.09 -10.92 3.96
N GLY A 38 7.90 -9.63 4.24
CA GLY A 38 8.79 -8.82 5.06
C GLY A 38 10.09 -8.48 4.34
N GLU A 39 10.08 -8.52 3.01
CA GLU A 39 11.21 -8.15 2.17
C GLU A 39 11.30 -6.61 2.09
N PRO A 40 12.51 -6.04 2.06
CA PRO A 40 12.69 -4.60 1.89
C PRO A 40 12.23 -4.16 0.50
N LEU A 41 11.54 -3.03 0.43
CA LEU A 41 11.15 -2.43 -0.85
C LEU A 41 12.34 -1.71 -1.48
N HIS A 42 12.37 -1.71 -2.82
CA HIS A 42 13.36 -0.93 -3.55
C HIS A 42 13.21 0.57 -3.25
N PRO A 43 14.31 1.35 -3.08
CA PRO A 43 14.25 2.77 -2.71
C PRO A 43 13.39 3.65 -3.64
N LYS A 44 13.18 3.21 -4.89
CA LYS A 44 12.30 3.87 -5.88
C LYS A 44 10.84 4.02 -5.39
N HIS A 45 10.42 3.19 -4.43
CA HIS A 45 9.06 3.23 -3.89
C HIS A 45 8.86 4.30 -2.80
N VAL A 46 9.91 5.06 -2.47
CA VAL A 46 9.86 6.21 -1.54
C VAL A 46 9.09 5.86 -0.27
N ASP A 47 9.32 4.66 0.27
CA ASP A 47 8.59 4.16 1.42
C ASP A 47 9.03 4.90 2.70
N HIS A 48 8.11 5.66 3.31
CA HIS A 48 8.40 6.49 4.46
C HIS A 48 7.30 6.45 5.51
N ALA A 49 7.66 6.73 6.77
CA ALA A 49 6.70 6.74 7.87
C ALA A 49 5.81 7.98 7.80
N LEU A 50 4.51 7.79 8.02
CA LEU A 50 3.55 8.87 8.15
C LEU A 50 3.49 9.40 9.59
N THR A 51 3.06 10.65 9.72
CA THR A 51 2.93 11.37 10.99
C THR A 51 1.47 11.74 11.31
N GLY A 52 1.22 12.26 12.51
CA GLY A 52 -0.11 12.74 12.93
C GLY A 52 -1.11 11.59 13.07
N ASN A 53 -2.31 11.75 12.49
CA ASN A 53 -3.39 10.74 12.55
C ASN A 53 -3.00 9.39 11.91
N TRP A 54 -1.97 9.41 11.06
CA TRP A 54 -1.42 8.22 10.39
C TRP A 54 -0.16 7.68 11.08
N TYR A 55 0.11 8.07 12.34
CA TYR A 55 1.25 7.56 13.08
C TYR A 55 1.27 6.02 13.12
N GLY A 56 2.43 5.45 12.77
CA GLY A 56 2.63 4.01 12.66
C GLY A 56 2.20 3.41 11.31
N PHE A 57 1.61 4.19 10.42
CA PHE A 57 1.46 3.84 9.01
C PHE A 57 2.64 4.33 8.19
N ARG A 58 2.76 3.77 7.00
CA ARG A 58 3.77 4.07 5.99
C ARG A 58 3.09 4.45 4.70
N ASP A 59 3.70 5.37 3.98
CA ASP A 59 3.34 5.81 2.65
C ASP A 59 4.36 5.21 1.68
N CYS A 60 3.89 4.32 0.80
CA CYS A 60 4.69 3.67 -0.21
C CYS A 60 4.17 4.06 -1.60
N HIS A 61 4.99 4.77 -2.36
CA HIS A 61 4.74 5.13 -3.75
C HIS A 61 4.98 3.92 -4.65
N ILE A 62 3.90 3.27 -5.09
CA ILE A 62 3.97 2.22 -6.12
C ILE A 62 4.28 2.86 -7.48
N LYS A 63 3.68 4.03 -7.74
CA LYS A 63 3.97 4.93 -8.87
C LYS A 63 3.99 6.38 -8.40
N PRO A 64 4.40 7.35 -9.25
CA PRO A 64 4.39 8.77 -8.88
C PRO A 64 3.05 9.25 -8.29
N ASP A 65 1.91 8.79 -8.83
CA ASP A 65 0.56 9.12 -8.36
C ASP A 65 -0.25 7.86 -7.97
N LEU A 66 0.42 6.82 -7.45
CA LEU A 66 -0.26 5.66 -6.86
C LEU A 66 0.46 5.27 -5.58
N VAL A 67 -0.19 5.56 -4.46
CA VAL A 67 0.32 5.38 -3.11
C VAL A 67 -0.44 4.28 -2.41
N LEU A 68 0.28 3.44 -1.68
CA LEU A 68 -0.24 2.47 -0.73
C LEU A 68 0.05 2.94 0.69
N ILE A 69 -1.00 3.14 1.47
CA ILE A 69 -0.89 3.39 2.92
C ILE A 69 -1.05 2.07 3.64
N TYR A 70 -0.03 1.65 4.38
CA TYR A 70 -0.01 0.37 5.08
C TYR A 70 0.67 0.46 6.44
N ARG A 71 0.49 -0.57 7.28
CA ARG A 71 1.32 -0.76 8.48
C ARG A 71 1.60 -2.24 8.71
N VAL A 72 2.73 -2.53 9.35
CA VAL A 72 3.04 -3.86 9.85
C VAL A 72 2.94 -3.83 11.37
N ALA A 73 2.03 -4.62 11.94
CA ALA A 73 1.79 -4.69 13.38
C ALA A 73 1.41 -6.12 13.78
N ASN A 74 1.99 -6.66 14.87
CA ASN A 74 1.63 -7.97 15.43
C ASN A 74 1.57 -9.12 14.41
N LYS A 75 2.55 -9.17 13.49
CA LYS A 75 2.63 -10.14 12.36
C LYS A 75 1.55 -9.96 11.28
N ASN A 76 0.81 -8.86 11.29
CA ASN A 76 -0.19 -8.54 10.29
C ASN A 76 0.29 -7.38 9.42
N LEU A 77 0.11 -7.51 8.11
CA LEU A 77 0.27 -6.45 7.13
C LEU A 77 -1.12 -5.86 6.88
N GLN A 78 -1.35 -4.68 7.43
CA GLN A 78 -2.62 -3.99 7.31
C GLN A 78 -2.56 -2.98 6.17
N LEU A 79 -3.37 -3.22 5.13
CA LEU A 79 -3.54 -2.33 3.99
C LEU A 79 -4.70 -1.38 4.28
N ALA A 80 -4.37 -0.09 4.47
CA ALA A 80 -5.34 0.91 4.93
C ALA A 80 -6.02 1.63 3.77
N ARG A 81 -5.25 2.12 2.80
CA ARG A 81 -5.74 2.87 1.63
C ARG A 81 -4.82 2.65 0.44
N ILE A 82 -5.33 2.80 -0.78
CA ILE A 82 -4.52 2.84 -1.99
C ILE A 82 -5.12 3.85 -2.98
N GLY A 83 -4.34 4.68 -3.66
CA GLY A 83 -4.90 5.68 -4.57
C GLY A 83 -3.90 6.75 -4.96
N SER A 84 -4.36 7.76 -5.72
CA SER A 84 -3.58 8.97 -5.98
C SER A 84 -3.40 9.80 -4.71
N HIS A 85 -2.42 10.71 -4.69
CA HIS A 85 -2.24 11.59 -3.53
C HIS A 85 -3.52 12.37 -3.19
N SER A 86 -4.21 12.88 -4.22
CA SER A 86 -5.47 13.64 -4.06
C SER A 86 -6.65 12.81 -3.55
N ASP A 87 -6.65 11.48 -3.74
CA ASP A 87 -7.68 10.60 -3.20
C ASP A 87 -7.43 10.27 -1.72
N LEU A 88 -6.17 10.40 -1.26
CA LEU A 88 -5.71 9.96 0.04
C LEU A 88 -5.53 11.09 1.07
N PHE A 89 -5.20 12.29 0.60
CA PHE A 89 -4.93 13.50 1.38
C PHE A 89 -5.72 14.69 0.82
#